data_AF-A0A939RFE8-F1
#
_entry.id   AF-A0A939RFE8-F1
#
_cell.length_a   1.000
_cell.length_b   1.000
_cell.length_c   1.000
_cell.angle_alpha   90.00
_cell.angle_beta   90.00
_cell.angle_gamma   90.00
#
_symmetry.space_group_name_H-M   'P 1'
#
loop_
_entity.id
_entity.type
_entity.pdbx_description
1 polymer ?
#
loop_
_entity_poly.entity_id
_entity_poly.type
_entity_poly.pdbx_seq_one_letter_code
_entity_poly.pdbx_strand_id
1 'polypeptide(L)'
;AAEKCVRTAFDRYDIMQSLEDMRTVDIRTENGMRAGNLLYQMREEPGCRWLFVSHAFRTEPVDLPRREQLLFTINGAFRPVLYEALTGETGEIPYEIKDGKTLIRREMYQYDCMLVKLEPVNEEGCGAHTQVRIGVPDTSAPIDIPVPAKVRFSLQEPDVLLLDMAEYSLDGEPFRSAEEVLRLDNITRKELGYPLRGEAWAQPWAVMDRYREFEHELSLRYVFESEIDAAEVTLALEDADDCEITFNGNRVTGKAEGCYVDLDIKKVGIGRLQKGRNELIVKMPYNAARNVEAVYLLGDFGVRIAGSTAVITKLPGELAFDDISKQDLGFYSGNIDYLFDIDVPRDGDLVISATMFRCPAAAAEIDGRRAGLIAFAPYEVKIKDVKKGRHSIKLTAFGNRMNTFGPLHLCDVHRRSQSPNSWRTEGARWSYEYKTDPNGILKRPEIRLI
;
A
#
# COMPACT_ATOMS: atom_id res chain seq x y z
N ALA A 1 39.11 35.28 -22.50
CA ALA A 1 37.82 34.62 -22.17
C ALA A 1 37.46 34.79 -20.69
N ALA A 2 38.36 34.48 -19.75
CA ALA A 2 38.11 34.61 -18.30
C ALA A 2 37.91 36.05 -17.77
N GLU A 3 38.41 37.08 -18.48
CA GLU A 3 38.22 38.49 -18.08
C GLU A 3 36.81 39.04 -18.32
N LYS A 4 35.99 38.37 -19.14
CA LYS A 4 34.59 38.77 -19.41
C LYS A 4 33.58 38.03 -18.53
N CYS A 5 34.04 37.10 -17.70
CA CYS A 5 33.17 36.31 -16.83
C CYS A 5 32.91 37.06 -15.52
N VAL A 6 31.64 37.07 -15.08
CA VAL A 6 31.30 37.48 -13.71
C VAL A 6 31.96 36.51 -12.74
N ARG A 7 32.77 37.03 -11.82
CA ARG A 7 33.38 36.25 -10.74
C ARG A 7 32.50 36.35 -9.51
N THR A 8 32.20 35.21 -8.91
CA THR A 8 31.38 35.11 -7.70
C THR A 8 32.01 34.12 -6.73
N ALA A 9 31.73 34.23 -5.43
CA ALA A 9 32.24 33.28 -4.47
C ALA A 9 31.59 31.90 -4.68
N PHE A 10 32.32 30.83 -4.36
CA PHE A 10 31.81 29.46 -4.51
C PHE A 10 30.97 29.05 -3.30
N ASP A 11 29.88 29.77 -3.07
CA ASP A 11 28.86 29.43 -2.10
C ASP A 11 27.46 29.63 -2.68
N ARG A 12 26.46 29.02 -2.04
CA ARG A 12 25.10 28.97 -2.56
C ARG A 12 24.48 30.36 -2.70
N TYR A 13 24.74 31.28 -1.78
CA TYR A 13 24.07 32.58 -1.76
C TYR A 13 24.59 33.43 -2.93
N ASP A 14 25.91 33.57 -3.03
CA ASP A 14 26.56 34.41 -4.04
C ASP A 14 26.31 33.90 -5.47
N ILE A 15 26.33 32.57 -5.68
CA ILE A 15 25.98 31.95 -6.96
C ILE A 15 24.53 32.25 -7.33
N MET A 16 23.59 32.06 -6.39
CA MET A 16 22.16 32.26 -6.66
C MET A 16 21.82 33.72 -6.91
N GLN A 17 22.49 34.65 -6.23
CA GLN A 17 22.32 36.10 -6.46
C GLN A 17 22.90 36.51 -7.82
N SER A 18 24.06 35.99 -8.21
CA SER A 18 24.72 36.32 -9.48
C SER A 18 23.94 35.83 -10.70
N LEU A 19 23.07 34.82 -10.52
CA LEU A 19 22.24 34.22 -11.55
C LEU A 19 20.76 34.66 -11.46
N GLU A 20 20.45 35.68 -10.66
CA GLU A 20 19.05 36.06 -10.40
C GLU A 20 18.32 36.51 -11.68
N ASP A 21 18.99 37.24 -12.56
CA ASP A 21 18.43 37.70 -13.84
C ASP A 21 18.14 36.54 -14.81
N MET A 22 18.79 35.39 -14.60
CA MET A 22 18.59 34.17 -15.39
C MET A 22 17.50 33.26 -14.82
N ARG A 23 16.92 33.61 -13.66
CA ARG A 23 15.90 32.80 -12.99
C ARG A 23 14.60 32.81 -13.80
N THR A 24 14.12 31.62 -14.15
CA THR A 24 12.85 31.42 -14.86
C THR A 24 11.68 31.25 -13.91
N VAL A 25 11.91 30.63 -12.74
CA VAL A 25 10.91 30.41 -11.69
C VAL A 25 11.54 30.65 -10.31
N ASP A 26 10.90 31.47 -9.48
CA ASP A 26 11.17 31.62 -8.03
C ASP A 26 9.96 31.12 -7.26
N ILE A 27 10.16 30.19 -6.31
CA ILE A 27 9.08 29.66 -5.48
C ILE A 27 9.40 29.99 -4.03
N ARG A 28 8.50 30.70 -3.36
CA ARG A 28 8.68 31.14 -1.98
C ARG A 28 7.56 30.66 -1.07
N THR A 29 7.92 30.34 0.16
CA THR A 29 7.01 30.02 1.27
C THR A 29 6.40 31.29 1.85
N GLU A 30 5.40 31.14 2.72
CA GLU A 30 4.70 32.27 3.37
C GLU A 30 5.59 33.24 4.15
N ASN A 31 6.71 32.76 4.70
CA ASN A 31 7.70 33.57 5.40
C ASN A 31 8.69 34.29 4.44
N GLY A 32 8.50 34.17 3.13
CA GLY A 32 9.34 34.80 2.10
C GLY A 32 10.64 34.05 1.78
N MET A 33 10.90 32.91 2.42
CA MET A 33 12.05 32.04 2.11
C MET A 33 11.83 31.28 0.80
N ARG A 34 12.91 30.94 0.08
CA ARG A 34 12.81 30.05 -1.09
C ARG A 34 12.49 28.63 -0.67
N ALA A 35 11.54 28.00 -1.36
CA ALA A 35 11.19 26.60 -1.13
C ALA A 35 12.40 25.69 -1.42
N GLY A 36 12.72 24.79 -0.48
CA GLY A 36 13.86 23.88 -0.57
C GLY A 36 13.51 22.43 -0.90
N ASN A 37 12.21 22.14 -1.03
CA ASN A 37 11.63 20.79 -1.13
C ASN A 37 10.89 20.55 -2.45
N LEU A 38 10.98 21.46 -3.43
CA LEU A 38 10.30 21.38 -4.71
C LEU A 38 11.30 21.19 -5.86
N LEU A 39 10.90 20.42 -6.86
CA LEU A 39 11.55 20.34 -8.17
C LEU A 39 10.58 20.87 -9.23
N TYR A 40 11.12 21.43 -10.31
CA TYR A 40 10.31 21.85 -11.45
C TYR A 40 10.93 21.47 -12.78
N GLN A 41 10.07 21.34 -13.79
CA GLN A 41 10.45 21.24 -15.19
C GLN A 41 9.66 22.29 -15.98
N MET A 42 10.38 23.09 -16.79
CA MET A 42 9.80 24.01 -17.76
C MET A 42 10.03 23.45 -19.16
N ARG A 43 8.98 23.34 -19.98
CA ARG A 43 9.06 22.98 -21.40
C ARG A 43 8.50 24.10 -22.25
N GLU A 44 9.12 24.37 -23.39
CA GLU A 44 8.67 25.37 -24.35
C GLU A 44 8.15 24.66 -25.60
N GLU A 45 6.97 25.05 -26.04
CA GLU A 45 6.31 24.57 -27.25
C GLU A 45 5.87 25.78 -28.09
N PRO A 46 5.63 25.62 -29.41
CA PRO A 46 5.10 26.71 -30.22
C PRO A 46 3.83 27.31 -29.60
N GLY A 47 3.93 28.57 -29.15
CA GLY A 47 2.81 29.34 -28.61
C GLY A 47 2.51 29.14 -27.12
N CYS A 48 3.24 28.30 -26.37
CA CYS A 48 3.05 28.20 -24.92
C CYS A 48 4.27 27.61 -24.18
N ARG A 49 4.24 27.67 -22.85
CA ARG A 49 5.17 26.93 -21.99
C ARG A 49 4.40 26.01 -21.04
N TRP A 50 5.02 24.94 -20.61
CA TRP A 50 4.51 24.04 -19.59
C TRP A 50 5.40 24.08 -18.38
N LEU A 51 4.81 24.36 -17.22
CA LEU A 51 5.48 24.30 -15.93
C LEU A 51 4.88 23.16 -15.12
N PHE A 52 5.71 22.17 -14.80
CA PHE A 52 5.42 21.14 -13.82
C PHE A 52 6.23 21.40 -12.56
N VAL A 53 5.59 21.41 -11.40
CA VAL A 53 6.24 21.50 -10.08
C VAL A 53 5.74 20.37 -9.20
N SER A 54 6.62 19.70 -8.46
CA SER A 54 6.25 18.72 -7.44
C SER A 54 7.19 18.75 -6.25
N HIS A 55 6.73 18.19 -5.13
CA HIS A 55 7.60 17.89 -4.00
C HIS A 55 8.66 16.85 -4.41
N ALA A 56 9.91 17.12 -4.05
CA ALA A 56 11.08 16.32 -4.44
C ALA A 56 11.43 15.23 -3.42
N PHE A 57 11.00 15.41 -2.16
CA PHE A 57 11.41 14.57 -1.05
C PHE A 57 10.19 14.03 -0.33
N ARG A 58 10.30 12.77 0.10
CA ARG A 58 9.35 12.18 1.05
C ARG A 58 9.45 12.94 2.37
N THR A 59 8.33 13.49 2.80
CA THR A 59 8.25 14.27 4.05
C THR A 59 7.80 13.36 5.19
N GLU A 60 8.55 13.35 6.29
CA GLU A 60 8.21 12.61 7.51
C GLU A 60 7.78 13.56 8.64
N PRO A 61 6.79 13.18 9.48
CA PRO A 61 6.00 11.95 9.39
C PRO A 61 4.96 12.02 8.25
N VAL A 62 4.86 10.94 7.46
CA VAL A 62 3.93 10.87 6.30
C VAL A 62 2.46 11.06 6.70
N ASP A 63 2.08 10.64 7.90
CA ASP A 63 0.68 10.62 8.35
C ASP A 63 0.14 12.01 8.73
N LEU A 64 1.00 13.03 8.84
CA LEU A 64 0.61 14.39 9.20
C LEU A 64 0.58 15.29 7.96
N PRO A 65 -0.60 15.75 7.51
CA PRO A 65 -0.70 16.72 6.43
C PRO A 65 0.07 18.00 6.76
N ARG A 66 1.03 18.36 5.91
CA ARG A 66 1.71 19.65 5.96
C ARG A 66 1.21 20.54 4.85
N ARG A 67 0.61 21.65 5.25
CA ARG A 67 0.07 22.65 4.36
C ARG A 67 1.11 23.75 4.15
N GLU A 68 1.42 24.04 2.90
CA GLU A 68 2.34 25.11 2.51
C GLU A 68 1.59 26.13 1.64
N GLN A 69 1.71 27.40 1.99
CA GLN A 69 1.27 28.51 1.14
C GLN A 69 2.47 28.96 0.31
N LEU A 70 2.39 28.72 -1.00
CA LEU A 70 3.49 28.96 -1.94
C LEU A 70 3.16 30.10 -2.89
N LEU A 71 4.14 30.97 -3.12
CA LEU A 71 4.13 31.99 -4.15
C LEU A 71 5.09 31.58 -5.26
N PHE A 72 4.54 31.28 -6.44
CA PHE A 72 5.28 31.03 -7.67
C PHE A 72 5.42 32.34 -8.42
N THR A 73 6.65 32.73 -8.74
CA THR A 73 6.98 33.88 -9.56
C THR A 73 7.67 33.40 -10.83
N ILE A 74 7.00 33.53 -11.96
CA ILE A 74 7.44 33.03 -13.26
C ILE A 74 7.89 34.22 -14.10
N ASN A 75 9.08 34.13 -14.70
CA ASN A 75 9.61 35.18 -15.56
C ASN A 75 8.89 35.18 -16.92
N GLY A 76 8.14 36.25 -17.20
CA GLY A 76 7.27 36.41 -18.36
C GLY A 76 5.79 36.63 -17.98
N ALA A 77 5.07 37.32 -18.85
CA ALA A 77 3.64 37.58 -18.75
C ALA A 77 2.84 36.44 -19.42
N PHE A 78 2.13 35.65 -18.60
CA PHE A 78 1.38 34.49 -19.05
C PHE A 78 -0.02 34.47 -18.44
N ARG A 79 -0.99 33.93 -19.20
CA ARG A 79 -2.23 33.37 -18.67
C ARG A 79 -1.98 31.89 -18.32
N PRO A 80 -1.96 31.51 -17.04
CA PRO A 80 -1.85 30.12 -16.63
C PRO A 80 -3.19 29.39 -16.73
N VAL A 81 -3.15 28.18 -17.28
CA VAL A 81 -4.27 27.20 -17.28
C VAL A 81 -3.80 25.99 -16.50
N LEU A 82 -4.55 25.61 -15.46
CA LEU A 82 -4.26 24.45 -14.62
C LEU A 82 -4.69 23.17 -15.31
N TYR A 83 -3.83 22.17 -15.25
CA TYR A 83 -4.09 20.81 -15.68
C TYR A 83 -3.97 19.89 -14.46
N GLU A 84 -5.08 19.31 -14.02
CA GLU A 84 -5.10 18.41 -12.87
C GLU A 84 -4.53 17.04 -13.29
N ALA A 85 -3.31 16.74 -12.84
CA ALA A 85 -2.56 15.57 -13.31
C ALA A 85 -3.21 14.22 -12.93
N LEU A 86 -4.05 14.19 -11.89
CA LEU A 86 -4.75 12.98 -11.45
C LEU A 86 -6.07 12.73 -12.19
N THR A 87 -6.81 13.78 -12.52
CA THR A 87 -8.16 13.66 -13.14
C THR A 87 -8.15 13.91 -14.64
N GLY A 88 -7.13 14.60 -15.16
CA GLY A 88 -7.07 15.07 -16.54
C GLY A 88 -7.93 16.30 -16.82
N GLU A 89 -8.59 16.86 -15.81
CA GLU A 89 -9.41 18.07 -15.94
C GLU A 89 -8.54 19.32 -16.14
N THR A 90 -9.09 20.31 -16.82
CA THR A 90 -8.44 21.61 -17.00
C THR A 90 -9.28 22.71 -16.38
N GLY A 91 -8.62 23.74 -15.84
CA GLY A 91 -9.29 24.81 -15.13
C GLY A 91 -8.50 26.11 -15.11
N GLU A 92 -9.17 27.18 -14.69
CA GLU A 92 -8.51 28.46 -14.43
C GLU A 92 -7.84 28.43 -13.05
N ILE A 93 -6.72 29.14 -12.91
CA ILE A 93 -6.02 29.33 -11.65
C ILE A 93 -5.84 30.83 -11.39
N PRO A 94 -6.00 31.32 -10.15
CA PRO A 94 -5.80 32.73 -9.84
C PRO A 94 -4.36 33.16 -10.06
N TYR A 95 -4.16 34.30 -10.71
CA TYR A 95 -2.83 34.84 -10.98
C TYR A 95 -2.83 36.37 -11.06
N GLU A 96 -1.65 36.94 -10.88
CA GLU A 96 -1.37 38.37 -11.05
C GLU A 96 -0.19 38.53 -12.00
N ILE A 97 -0.22 39.53 -12.89
CA ILE A 97 0.95 39.91 -13.69
C ILE A 97 1.49 41.22 -13.12
N LYS A 98 2.77 41.22 -12.73
CA LYS A 98 3.44 42.38 -12.14
C LYS A 98 4.89 42.42 -12.60
N ASP A 99 5.33 43.59 -13.08
CA ASP A 99 6.71 43.84 -13.51
C ASP A 99 7.23 42.77 -14.51
N GLY A 100 6.41 42.42 -15.51
CA GLY A 100 6.72 41.39 -16.52
C GLY A 100 6.76 39.95 -16.02
N LYS A 101 6.27 39.68 -14.79
CA LYS A 101 6.27 38.34 -14.17
C LYS A 101 4.85 37.89 -13.85
N THR A 102 4.63 36.58 -13.95
CA THR A 102 3.35 35.94 -13.57
C THR A 102 3.48 35.37 -12.16
N LEU A 103 2.57 35.78 -11.27
CA LEU A 103 2.52 35.40 -9.87
C LEU A 103 1.32 34.48 -9.63
N ILE A 104 1.56 33.31 -9.04
CA ILE A 104 0.51 32.35 -8.66
C ILE A 104 0.67 32.07 -7.17
N ARG A 105 -0.43 32.22 -6.41
CA ARG A 105 -0.50 31.79 -5.01
C ARG A 105 -1.27 30.48 -4.94
N ARG A 106 -0.68 29.47 -4.34
CA ARG A 106 -1.31 28.15 -4.22
C ARG A 106 -1.01 27.52 -2.87
N GLU A 107 -2.04 26.91 -2.30
CA GLU A 107 -1.91 25.99 -1.18
C GLU A 107 -1.53 24.62 -1.72
N MET A 108 -0.47 24.02 -1.18
CA MET A 108 -0.02 22.68 -1.54
C MET A 108 0.30 21.84 -0.30
N TYR A 109 0.10 20.54 -0.43
CA TYR A 109 0.51 19.51 0.52
C TYR A 109 1.68 18.69 -0.01
N GLN A 110 2.31 17.93 0.87
CA GLN A 110 3.55 17.16 0.63
C GLN A 110 3.56 16.16 -0.55
N TYR A 111 2.41 15.84 -1.15
CA TYR A 111 2.32 15.00 -2.35
C TYR A 111 1.70 15.71 -3.56
N ASP A 112 1.37 16.99 -3.40
CA ASP A 112 0.77 17.76 -4.47
C ASP A 112 1.81 18.06 -5.55
N CYS A 113 1.28 18.16 -6.77
CA CYS A 113 1.97 18.72 -7.91
C CYS A 113 1.12 19.84 -8.53
N MET A 114 1.76 20.67 -9.33
CA MET A 114 1.10 21.68 -10.13
C MET A 114 1.61 21.57 -11.56
N LEU A 115 0.69 21.28 -12.49
CA LEU A 115 0.94 21.32 -13.93
C LEU A 115 0.16 22.49 -14.52
N VAL A 116 0.85 23.47 -15.08
CA VAL A 116 0.23 24.64 -15.71
C VAL A 116 0.74 24.84 -17.12
N LYS A 117 -0.19 25.10 -18.03
CA LYS A 117 0.08 25.64 -19.36
C LYS A 117 0.12 27.17 -19.26
N LEU A 118 1.19 27.76 -19.73
CA LEU A 118 1.47 29.19 -19.69
C LEU A 118 1.30 29.77 -21.10
N GLU A 119 0.21 30.49 -21.32
CA GLU A 119 -0.12 31.12 -22.60
C GLU A 119 0.38 32.56 -22.60
N PRO A 120 1.29 32.98 -23.50
CA PRO A 120 1.83 34.34 -23.52
C PRO A 120 0.73 35.39 -23.69
N VAL A 121 0.83 36.50 -22.97
CA VAL A 121 -0.09 37.65 -23.09
C VAL A 121 0.67 38.96 -23.23
N ASN A 122 0.07 39.93 -23.92
CA ASN A 122 0.62 41.29 -24.02
C ASN A 122 0.29 42.09 -22.75
N GLU A 123 1.28 42.77 -22.18
CA GLU A 123 1.17 43.50 -20.89
C GLU A 123 0.06 44.56 -20.87
N GLU A 124 -0.32 45.12 -22.02
CA GLU A 124 -1.33 46.17 -22.14
C GLU A 124 -2.78 45.71 -21.91
N GLY A 125 -3.04 44.41 -21.68
CA GLY A 125 -4.39 43.84 -21.62
C GLY A 125 -4.78 43.01 -20.38
N CYS A 126 -3.93 42.86 -19.36
CA CYS A 126 -4.22 41.98 -18.23
C CYS A 126 -3.97 42.67 -16.88
N GLY A 127 -5.00 43.36 -16.36
CA GLY A 127 -5.11 43.64 -14.94
C GLY A 127 -5.36 42.35 -14.14
N ALA A 128 -5.11 42.39 -12.83
CA ALA A 128 -5.26 41.24 -11.92
C ALA A 128 -6.49 40.37 -12.24
N HIS A 129 -6.27 39.13 -12.67
CA HIS A 129 -7.33 38.16 -12.94
C HIS A 129 -7.65 37.42 -11.64
N THR A 130 -8.33 38.11 -10.73
CA THR A 130 -8.84 37.54 -9.49
C THR A 130 -10.31 37.13 -9.66
N GLN A 131 -10.64 36.31 -10.66
CA GLN A 131 -11.96 35.67 -10.69
C GLN A 131 -11.89 34.33 -9.97
N VAL A 132 -11.90 34.40 -8.64
CA VAL A 132 -12.54 33.34 -7.86
C VAL A 132 -13.81 33.95 -7.31
N ARG A 133 -14.97 33.48 -7.77
CA ARG A 133 -16.19 33.60 -6.98
C ARG A 133 -15.95 32.77 -5.72
N ILE A 134 -15.35 33.38 -4.71
CA ILE A 134 -15.36 32.85 -3.36
C ILE A 134 -16.82 32.95 -2.96
N GLY A 135 -17.55 31.84 -3.03
CA GLY A 135 -18.86 31.76 -2.39
C GLY A 135 -18.68 32.27 -0.97
N VAL A 136 -19.62 33.09 -0.48
CA VAL A 136 -19.57 33.62 0.89
C VAL A 136 -19.24 32.44 1.81
N PRO A 137 -18.11 32.46 2.55
CA PRO A 137 -17.77 31.36 3.43
C PRO A 137 -18.95 31.12 4.34
N ASP A 138 -19.46 29.87 4.40
CA ASP A 138 -20.41 29.53 5.45
C ASP A 138 -19.71 29.83 6.78
N THR A 139 -20.25 30.79 7.53
CA THR A 139 -19.66 31.28 8.78
C THR A 139 -19.99 30.36 9.95
N SER A 140 -20.75 29.29 9.71
CA SER A 140 -21.01 28.27 10.70
C SER A 140 -19.74 27.47 10.99
N ALA A 141 -19.48 27.24 12.27
CA ALA A 141 -18.38 26.38 12.68
C ALA A 141 -18.61 24.95 12.16
N PRO A 142 -17.55 24.25 11.69
CA PRO A 142 -17.66 22.85 11.33
C PRO A 142 -18.24 22.03 12.50
N ILE A 143 -19.13 21.08 12.18
CA ILE A 143 -19.70 20.17 13.17
C ILE A 143 -18.99 18.83 13.05
N ASP A 144 -18.33 18.40 14.12
CA ASP A 144 -17.75 17.06 14.19
C ASP A 144 -18.87 16.01 14.29
N ILE A 145 -18.87 15.07 13.37
CA ILE A 145 -19.81 13.95 13.32
C ILE A 145 -19.15 12.75 14.04
N PRO A 146 -19.75 12.22 15.12
CA PRO A 146 -19.17 11.12 15.86
C PRO A 146 -18.98 9.85 15.01
N VAL A 147 -17.79 9.27 15.07
CA VAL A 147 -17.47 7.95 14.49
C VAL A 147 -17.38 6.92 15.62
N PRO A 148 -18.02 5.74 15.49
CA PRO A 148 -17.95 4.68 16.49
C PRO A 148 -16.52 4.23 16.80
N ALA A 149 -16.29 3.70 18.02
CA ALA A 149 -14.97 3.20 18.41
C ALA A 149 -14.60 1.85 17.77
N LYS A 150 -15.63 1.04 17.52
CA LYS A 150 -15.57 -0.21 16.77
C LYS A 150 -16.65 -0.20 15.72
N VAL A 151 -16.41 -0.87 14.61
CA VAL A 151 -17.29 -0.88 13.45
C VAL A 151 -17.43 -2.29 12.91
N ARG A 152 -18.56 -2.54 12.24
CA ARG A 152 -18.72 -3.76 11.44
C ARG A 152 -17.71 -3.73 10.31
N PHE A 153 -17.35 -4.90 9.81
CA PHE A 153 -16.46 -5.00 8.66
C PHE A 153 -16.85 -6.16 7.75
N SER A 154 -16.29 -6.16 6.54
CA SER A 154 -16.26 -7.33 5.68
C SER A 154 -14.88 -7.46 5.04
N LEU A 155 -14.39 -8.69 5.00
CA LEU A 155 -13.23 -9.07 4.21
C LEU A 155 -13.68 -9.32 2.77
N GLN A 156 -12.92 -8.83 1.78
CA GLN A 156 -13.25 -9.05 0.36
C GLN A 156 -12.76 -10.41 -0.18
N GLU A 157 -12.07 -11.16 0.66
CA GLU A 157 -11.60 -12.52 0.45
C GLU A 157 -11.57 -13.25 1.82
N PRO A 158 -11.48 -14.58 1.86
CA PRO A 158 -11.35 -15.32 3.13
C PRO A 158 -10.11 -14.89 3.93
N ASP A 159 -10.16 -15.06 5.26
CA ASP A 159 -8.94 -14.94 6.05
C ASP A 159 -8.02 -16.15 5.80
N VAL A 160 -6.75 -16.00 6.18
CA VAL A 160 -5.68 -16.93 5.84
C VAL A 160 -4.82 -17.28 7.05
N LEU A 161 -4.62 -18.57 7.28
CA LEU A 161 -3.51 -19.08 8.08
C LEU A 161 -2.35 -19.43 7.14
N LEU A 162 -1.22 -18.74 7.30
CA LEU A 162 0.04 -19.09 6.66
C LEU A 162 0.62 -20.36 7.31
N LEU A 163 1.00 -21.32 6.49
CA LEU A 163 1.68 -22.55 6.89
C LEU A 163 3.05 -22.61 6.20
N ASP A 164 4.05 -22.05 6.88
CA ASP A 164 5.45 -21.94 6.42
C ASP A 164 6.44 -22.67 7.34
N MET A 165 5.94 -23.36 8.37
CA MET A 165 6.72 -24.20 9.29
C MET A 165 6.23 -25.65 9.18
N ALA A 166 7.09 -26.58 8.77
CA ALA A 166 6.70 -27.97 8.55
C ALA A 166 7.73 -28.97 9.09
N GLU A 167 7.24 -30.07 9.67
CA GLU A 167 8.02 -31.31 9.73
C GLU A 167 8.15 -31.84 8.30
N TYR A 168 9.28 -32.46 7.97
CA TYR A 168 9.53 -32.93 6.61
C TYR A 168 10.12 -34.34 6.56
N SER A 169 9.78 -35.08 5.51
CA SER A 169 10.24 -36.43 5.22
C SER A 169 10.64 -36.52 3.74
N LEU A 170 11.84 -37.04 3.49
CA LEU A 170 12.39 -37.28 2.16
C LEU A 170 12.33 -38.77 1.88
N ASP A 171 11.74 -39.16 0.73
CA ASP A 171 11.66 -40.54 0.26
C ASP A 171 11.07 -41.54 1.28
N GLY A 172 10.12 -41.08 2.10
CA GLY A 172 9.42 -41.91 3.08
C GLY A 172 10.19 -42.17 4.38
N GLU A 173 11.33 -41.52 4.59
CA GLU A 173 12.06 -41.55 5.86
C GLU A 173 11.23 -40.98 7.03
N PRO A 174 11.57 -41.27 8.30
CA PRO A 174 10.88 -40.67 9.44
C PRO A 174 10.86 -39.14 9.37
N PHE A 175 9.73 -38.55 9.76
CA PHE A 175 9.59 -37.10 9.83
C PHE A 175 10.64 -36.50 10.77
N ARG A 176 11.28 -35.45 10.27
CA ARG A 176 12.27 -34.65 10.99
C ARG A 176 11.59 -33.49 11.70
N SER A 177 12.32 -32.86 12.62
CA SER A 177 11.85 -31.68 13.35
C SER A 177 11.36 -30.58 12.41
N ALA A 178 10.35 -29.84 12.85
CA ALA A 178 9.80 -28.73 12.09
C ALA A 178 10.84 -27.64 11.84
N GLU A 179 10.81 -27.09 10.62
CA GLU A 179 11.68 -25.99 10.16
C GLU A 179 10.90 -25.12 9.17
N GLU A 180 11.38 -23.90 8.92
CA GLU A 180 10.80 -23.00 7.91
C GLU A 180 10.97 -23.58 6.50
N VAL A 181 9.95 -23.46 5.65
CA VAL A 181 9.84 -24.17 4.37
C VAL A 181 11.02 -23.91 3.42
N LEU A 182 11.51 -22.68 3.31
CA LEU A 182 12.66 -22.39 2.45
C LEU A 182 13.99 -22.87 3.05
N ARG A 183 14.10 -22.89 4.38
CA ARG A 183 15.25 -23.47 5.10
C ARG A 183 15.29 -24.98 4.98
N LEU A 184 14.17 -25.69 5.16
CA LEU A 184 14.11 -27.14 4.98
C LEU A 184 14.35 -27.54 3.51
N ASP A 185 13.91 -26.73 2.55
CA ASP A 185 14.27 -26.93 1.13
C ASP A 185 15.79 -26.85 0.97
N ASN A 186 16.44 -25.82 1.52
CA ASN A 186 17.90 -25.71 1.48
C ASN A 186 18.62 -26.88 2.17
N ILE A 187 18.07 -27.45 3.24
CA ILE A 187 18.62 -28.65 3.89
C ILE A 187 18.51 -29.86 2.95
N THR A 188 17.31 -30.10 2.42
CA THR A 188 17.01 -31.21 1.49
C THR A 188 17.89 -31.14 0.24
N ARG A 189 18.05 -29.94 -0.34
CA ARG A 189 18.93 -29.71 -1.49
C ARG A 189 20.38 -30.06 -1.21
N LYS A 190 20.91 -29.72 -0.02
CA LYS A 190 22.29 -30.06 0.36
C LYS A 190 22.48 -31.57 0.46
N GLU A 191 21.51 -32.29 1.01
CA GLU A 191 21.55 -33.74 1.14
C GLU A 191 21.56 -34.44 -0.23
N LEU A 192 20.78 -33.91 -1.17
CA LEU A 192 20.67 -34.45 -2.54
C LEU A 192 21.75 -33.92 -3.50
N GLY A 193 22.66 -33.04 -3.03
CA GLY A 193 23.68 -32.42 -3.87
C GLY A 193 23.12 -31.42 -4.91
N TYR A 194 21.88 -30.95 -4.72
CA TYR A 194 21.28 -29.91 -5.55
C TYR A 194 21.83 -28.53 -5.19
N PRO A 195 21.94 -27.60 -6.16
CA PRO A 195 22.41 -26.27 -5.82
C PRO A 195 21.32 -25.47 -5.10
N LEU A 196 21.75 -24.62 -4.17
CA LEU A 196 20.87 -23.78 -3.35
C LEU A 196 20.19 -22.68 -4.18
N ARG A 197 19.03 -22.25 -3.68
CA ARG A 197 18.25 -21.17 -4.28
C ARG A 197 18.54 -19.84 -3.60
N GLY A 198 18.80 -18.82 -4.41
CA GLY A 198 19.12 -17.45 -4.00
C GLY A 198 19.20 -16.52 -5.20
N GLU A 199 19.66 -15.28 -5.02
CA GLU A 199 19.70 -14.26 -6.10
C GLU A 199 20.44 -14.70 -7.37
N ALA A 200 21.42 -15.59 -7.29
CA ALA A 200 22.21 -16.07 -8.42
C ALA A 200 21.72 -17.40 -9.04
N TRP A 201 20.55 -17.90 -8.62
CA TRP A 201 20.00 -19.13 -9.20
C TRP A 201 19.49 -18.88 -10.63
N ALA A 202 19.82 -19.79 -11.55
CA ALA A 202 19.29 -19.72 -12.91
C ALA A 202 17.78 -19.84 -12.87
N GLN A 203 17.08 -18.96 -13.59
CA GLN A 203 15.62 -19.00 -13.66
C GLN A 203 15.15 -20.39 -14.14
N PRO A 204 14.07 -20.97 -13.58
CA PRO A 204 13.68 -22.35 -13.84
C PRO A 204 13.63 -22.70 -15.33
N TRP A 205 13.08 -21.82 -16.18
CA TRP A 205 13.00 -22.01 -17.63
C TRP A 205 14.35 -22.25 -18.33
N ALA A 206 15.47 -21.80 -17.75
CA ALA A 206 16.81 -22.02 -18.30
C ALA A 206 17.37 -23.42 -18.01
N VAL A 207 16.77 -24.15 -17.06
CA VAL A 207 17.25 -25.45 -16.58
C VAL A 207 16.18 -26.54 -16.59
N MET A 208 14.94 -26.25 -16.97
CA MET A 208 13.84 -27.23 -17.02
C MET A 208 14.16 -28.46 -17.87
N ASP A 209 14.86 -28.28 -19.00
CA ASP A 209 15.28 -29.40 -19.84
C ASP A 209 16.23 -30.38 -19.14
N ARG A 210 16.90 -29.91 -18.09
CA ARG A 210 17.86 -30.68 -17.29
C ARG A 210 17.21 -31.47 -16.15
N TYR A 211 16.00 -31.10 -15.75
CA TYR A 211 15.29 -31.64 -14.58
C TYR A 211 13.84 -31.97 -14.94
N ARG A 212 13.67 -32.90 -15.88
CA ARG A 212 12.35 -33.30 -16.40
C ARG A 212 11.67 -34.38 -15.56
N GLU A 213 12.46 -35.23 -14.89
CA GLU A 213 11.95 -36.31 -14.07
C GLU A 213 12.03 -35.93 -12.59
N PHE A 214 11.12 -36.49 -11.80
CA PHE A 214 11.15 -36.35 -10.35
C PHE A 214 11.87 -37.55 -9.77
N GLU A 215 13.05 -37.32 -9.20
CA GLU A 215 13.87 -38.39 -8.63
C GLU A 215 13.51 -38.70 -7.18
N HIS A 216 12.86 -37.77 -6.49
CA HIS A 216 12.57 -37.85 -5.06
C HIS A 216 11.12 -37.47 -4.76
N GLU A 217 10.74 -37.71 -3.51
CA GLU A 217 9.45 -37.36 -2.96
C GLU A 217 9.65 -36.62 -1.64
N LEU A 218 9.00 -35.45 -1.51
CA LEU A 218 9.05 -34.65 -0.30
C LEU A 218 7.66 -34.60 0.34
N SER A 219 7.57 -34.98 1.60
CA SER A 219 6.34 -34.85 2.40
C SER A 219 6.52 -33.78 3.46
N LEU A 220 5.61 -32.81 3.49
CA LEU A 220 5.54 -31.75 4.49
C LEU A 220 4.33 -31.98 5.39
N ARG A 221 4.55 -32.01 6.71
CA ARG A 221 3.50 -32.11 7.71
C ARG A 221 3.43 -30.82 8.51
N TYR A 222 2.28 -30.18 8.44
CA TYR A 222 1.91 -28.99 9.19
C TYR A 222 0.99 -29.38 10.33
N VAL A 223 1.29 -28.91 11.53
CA VAL A 223 0.48 -29.09 12.73
C VAL A 223 0.11 -27.72 13.25
N PHE A 224 -1.19 -27.47 13.44
CA PHE A 224 -1.69 -26.18 13.89
C PHE A 224 -2.91 -26.34 14.80
N GLU A 225 -3.16 -25.34 15.63
CA GLU A 225 -4.24 -25.34 16.61
C GLU A 225 -5.42 -24.49 16.14
N SER A 226 -6.62 -24.92 16.50
CA SER A 226 -7.86 -24.17 16.29
C SER A 226 -8.67 -24.07 17.58
N GLU A 227 -9.17 -22.88 17.91
CA GLU A 227 -10.10 -22.66 19.03
C GLU A 227 -11.55 -23.02 18.68
N ILE A 228 -11.83 -23.18 17.39
CA ILE A 228 -13.17 -23.40 16.84
C ILE A 228 -13.24 -24.68 16.01
N ASP A 229 -14.44 -25.23 15.93
CA ASP A 229 -14.82 -26.02 14.78
C ASP A 229 -15.29 -25.05 13.71
N ALA A 230 -14.75 -25.15 12.50
CA ALA A 230 -15.17 -24.32 11.38
C ALA A 230 -15.80 -25.19 10.29
N ALA A 231 -16.64 -24.55 9.46
CA ALA A 231 -17.09 -25.14 8.22
C ALA A 231 -15.91 -25.40 7.27
N GLU A 232 -16.19 -25.96 6.09
CA GLU A 232 -15.16 -26.41 5.15
C GLU A 232 -14.10 -25.33 4.88
N VAL A 233 -12.83 -25.73 5.00
CA VAL A 233 -11.66 -24.90 4.73
C VAL A 233 -11.04 -25.27 3.39
N THR A 234 -10.34 -24.31 2.79
CA THR A 234 -9.71 -24.45 1.48
C THR A 234 -8.21 -24.31 1.63
N LEU A 235 -7.43 -25.24 1.08
CA LEU A 235 -5.99 -25.08 0.95
C LEU A 235 -5.67 -24.35 -0.35
N ALA A 236 -4.78 -23.37 -0.30
CA ALA A 236 -4.18 -22.73 -1.45
C ALA A 236 -2.69 -23.06 -1.52
N LEU A 237 -2.24 -23.56 -2.67
CA LEU A 237 -0.85 -23.96 -2.90
C LEU A 237 -0.51 -23.95 -4.39
N GLU A 238 0.78 -23.77 -4.69
CA GLU A 238 1.32 -23.98 -6.03
C GLU A 238 1.36 -25.47 -6.38
N ASP A 239 1.32 -25.78 -7.69
CA ASP A 239 1.42 -27.13 -8.24
C ASP A 239 0.49 -28.17 -7.56
N ALA A 240 -0.72 -27.73 -7.19
CA ALA A 240 -1.68 -28.53 -6.43
C ALA A 240 -2.05 -29.86 -7.13
N ASP A 241 -2.09 -29.87 -8.46
CA ASP A 241 -2.46 -31.04 -9.27
C ASP A 241 -1.44 -32.19 -9.17
N ASP A 242 -0.19 -31.89 -8.79
CA ASP A 242 0.88 -32.86 -8.60
C ASP A 242 0.98 -33.37 -7.14
N CYS A 243 0.21 -32.77 -6.22
CA CYS A 243 0.33 -33.04 -4.78
C CYS A 243 -0.69 -34.07 -4.29
N GLU A 244 -0.26 -35.00 -3.42
CA GLU A 244 -1.15 -35.81 -2.61
C GLU A 244 -1.40 -35.10 -1.26
N ILE A 245 -2.66 -34.77 -0.97
CA ILE A 245 -3.04 -34.01 0.23
C ILE A 245 -3.81 -34.90 1.20
N THR A 246 -3.42 -34.89 2.47
CA THR A 246 -4.14 -35.54 3.58
C THR A 246 -4.43 -34.51 4.67
N PHE A 247 -5.69 -34.45 5.11
CA PHE A 247 -6.13 -33.52 6.15
C PHE A 247 -6.84 -34.27 7.27
N ASN A 248 -6.35 -34.12 8.50
CA ASN A 248 -6.85 -34.82 9.70
C ASN A 248 -7.03 -36.33 9.48
N GLY A 249 -6.03 -36.96 8.84
CA GLY A 249 -6.01 -38.39 8.53
C GLY A 249 -6.85 -38.82 7.31
N ASN A 250 -7.60 -37.89 6.69
CA ASN A 250 -8.42 -38.19 5.52
C ASN A 250 -7.74 -37.73 4.24
N ARG A 251 -7.64 -38.61 3.25
CA ARG A 251 -7.13 -38.24 1.91
C ARG A 251 -8.10 -37.25 1.26
N VAL A 252 -7.57 -36.13 0.80
CA VAL A 252 -8.34 -35.14 0.04
C VAL A 252 -8.47 -35.63 -1.40
N THR A 253 -9.71 -35.63 -1.90
CA THR A 253 -10.05 -36.05 -3.28
C THR A 253 -10.59 -34.91 -4.13
N GLY A 254 -10.73 -33.72 -3.53
CA GLY A 254 -11.11 -32.50 -4.23
C GLY A 254 -10.08 -32.13 -5.29
N LYS A 255 -10.53 -31.51 -6.38
CA LYS A 255 -9.67 -31.00 -7.44
C LYS A 255 -9.30 -29.54 -7.19
N ALA A 256 -8.21 -29.09 -7.80
CA ALA A 256 -7.86 -27.70 -7.87
C ALA A 256 -8.94 -26.89 -8.63
N GLU A 257 -9.54 -25.89 -7.98
CA GLU A 257 -10.60 -25.05 -8.54
C GLU A 257 -10.36 -23.56 -8.29
N GLY A 258 -10.10 -22.84 -9.38
CA GLY A 258 -9.78 -21.41 -9.33
C GLY A 258 -8.43 -21.13 -8.64
N CYS A 259 -8.19 -19.86 -8.37
CA CYS A 259 -6.96 -19.37 -7.75
C CYS A 259 -7.26 -18.56 -6.49
N TYR A 260 -6.25 -18.40 -5.63
CA TYR A 260 -6.32 -17.49 -4.50
C TYR A 260 -6.00 -16.05 -4.92
N VAL A 261 -4.71 -15.68 -4.98
CA VAL A 261 -4.26 -14.33 -5.42
C VAL A 261 -3.46 -14.35 -6.72
N ASP A 262 -2.79 -15.47 -6.99
CA ASP A 262 -1.96 -15.71 -8.18
C ASP A 262 -2.52 -16.92 -8.93
N LEU A 263 -2.44 -16.91 -10.26
CA LEU A 263 -2.91 -17.99 -11.09
C LEU A 263 -2.23 -19.33 -10.77
N ASP A 264 -1.00 -19.31 -10.27
CA ASP A 264 -0.25 -20.53 -9.91
C ASP A 264 -0.64 -21.07 -8.53
N ILE A 265 -1.23 -20.25 -7.65
CA ILE A 265 -1.72 -20.67 -6.33
C ILE A 265 -3.17 -21.17 -6.46
N LYS A 266 -3.31 -22.47 -6.70
CA LYS A 266 -4.61 -23.14 -6.87
C LYS A 266 -5.28 -23.42 -5.54
N LYS A 267 -6.61 -23.43 -5.54
CA LYS A 267 -7.42 -23.74 -4.35
C LYS A 267 -7.95 -25.17 -4.39
N VAL A 268 -7.86 -25.89 -3.26
CA VAL A 268 -8.37 -27.24 -3.08
C VAL A 268 -9.20 -27.28 -1.79
N GLY A 269 -10.47 -27.66 -1.87
CA GLY A 269 -11.28 -27.89 -0.67
C GLY A 269 -10.78 -29.12 0.09
N ILE A 270 -10.40 -28.98 1.36
CA ILE A 270 -9.73 -30.06 2.12
C ILE A 270 -10.60 -30.68 3.23
N GLY A 271 -11.76 -30.09 3.54
CA GLY A 271 -12.70 -30.60 4.53
C GLY A 271 -12.85 -29.69 5.74
N ARG A 272 -13.26 -30.25 6.88
CA ARG A 272 -13.67 -29.47 8.06
C ARG A 272 -12.53 -29.29 9.06
N LEU A 273 -12.40 -28.08 9.56
CA LEU A 273 -11.52 -27.75 10.67
C LEU A 273 -12.09 -28.30 11.98
N GLN A 274 -11.24 -28.90 12.80
CA GLN A 274 -11.62 -29.44 14.11
C GLN A 274 -11.09 -28.53 15.21
N LYS A 275 -11.82 -28.38 16.31
CA LYS A 275 -11.27 -27.71 17.49
C LYS A 275 -10.10 -28.51 18.08
N GLY A 276 -9.02 -27.81 18.43
CA GLY A 276 -7.75 -28.36 18.90
C GLY A 276 -6.76 -28.59 17.77
N ARG A 277 -5.94 -29.64 17.91
CA ARG A 277 -4.87 -29.97 16.98
C ARG A 277 -5.42 -30.46 15.63
N ASN A 278 -5.01 -29.81 14.56
CA ASN A 278 -5.24 -30.25 13.19
C ASN A 278 -3.91 -30.63 12.53
N GLU A 279 -3.98 -31.48 11.52
CA GLU A 279 -2.82 -31.94 10.76
C GLU A 279 -3.10 -31.88 9.26
N LEU A 280 -2.19 -31.25 8.54
CA LEU A 280 -2.15 -31.23 7.08
C LEU A 280 -0.85 -31.88 6.63
N ILE A 281 -0.94 -32.88 5.74
CA ILE A 281 0.21 -33.46 5.06
C ILE A 281 0.08 -33.17 3.57
N VAL A 282 1.09 -32.52 3.01
CA VAL A 282 1.24 -32.28 1.57
C VAL A 282 2.44 -33.07 1.10
N LYS A 283 2.19 -33.98 0.17
CA LYS A 283 3.20 -34.86 -0.39
C LYS A 283 3.36 -34.54 -1.87
N MET A 284 4.59 -34.21 -2.27
CA MET A 284 4.87 -33.69 -3.60
C MET A 284 6.05 -34.41 -4.24
N PRO A 285 6.04 -34.57 -5.57
CA PRO A 285 7.22 -35.02 -6.29
C PRO A 285 8.30 -33.93 -6.23
N TYR A 286 9.57 -34.34 -6.16
CA TYR A 286 10.68 -33.43 -5.87
C TYR A 286 11.88 -33.68 -6.79
N ASN A 287 12.48 -32.59 -7.26
CA ASN A 287 13.75 -32.55 -7.98
C ASN A 287 14.40 -31.17 -7.82
N ALA A 288 15.54 -30.93 -8.48
CA ALA A 288 16.25 -29.65 -8.36
C ALA A 288 15.45 -28.44 -8.89
N ALA A 289 14.51 -28.63 -9.82
CA ALA A 289 13.69 -27.58 -10.40
C ALA A 289 12.41 -27.28 -9.61
N ARG A 290 11.91 -28.23 -8.81
CA ARG A 290 10.67 -28.07 -8.02
C ARG A 290 10.81 -27.04 -6.92
N ASN A 291 9.82 -26.17 -6.79
CA ASN A 291 9.72 -25.19 -5.70
C ASN A 291 9.00 -25.79 -4.49
N VAL A 292 9.56 -25.55 -3.31
CA VAL A 292 8.90 -25.80 -2.03
C VAL A 292 8.58 -24.42 -1.47
N GLU A 293 7.30 -24.12 -1.33
CA GLU A 293 6.81 -22.81 -0.90
C GLU A 293 5.81 -22.99 0.25
N ALA A 294 5.53 -21.91 0.98
CA ALA A 294 4.51 -21.92 2.01
C ALA A 294 3.12 -22.22 1.41
N VAL A 295 2.24 -22.81 2.20
CA VAL A 295 0.84 -23.08 1.81
C VAL A 295 -0.12 -22.28 2.66
N TYR A 296 -1.32 -22.04 2.15
CA TYR A 296 -2.28 -21.10 2.72
C TYR A 296 -3.58 -21.79 3.04
N LEU A 297 -3.96 -21.85 4.31
CA LEU A 297 -5.29 -22.34 4.69
C LEU A 297 -6.26 -21.15 4.73
N LEU A 298 -7.32 -21.22 3.92
CA LEU A 298 -8.30 -20.16 3.72
C LEU A 298 -9.64 -20.52 4.36
N GLY A 299 -10.32 -19.55 4.98
CA GLY A 299 -11.67 -19.77 5.51
C GLY A 299 -12.32 -18.55 6.17
N ASP A 300 -13.54 -18.78 6.67
CA ASP A 300 -14.31 -17.81 7.47
C ASP A 300 -13.95 -17.97 8.96
N PHE A 301 -12.72 -17.60 9.29
CA PHE A 301 -12.15 -17.66 10.64
C PHE A 301 -11.24 -16.45 10.88
N GLY A 302 -10.78 -16.27 12.12
CA GLY A 302 -9.69 -15.34 12.43
C GLY A 302 -8.38 -16.08 12.64
N VAL A 303 -7.26 -15.38 12.58
CA VAL A 303 -5.93 -15.90 12.93
C VAL A 303 -5.23 -15.00 13.93
N ARG A 304 -4.89 -15.57 15.08
CA ARG A 304 -4.12 -14.89 16.13
C ARG A 304 -2.67 -15.34 16.09
N ILE A 305 -1.76 -14.38 16.05
CA ILE A 305 -0.32 -14.61 16.06
C ILE A 305 0.26 -14.25 17.43
N ALA A 306 1.13 -15.10 17.95
CA ALA A 306 1.94 -14.84 19.14
C ALA A 306 3.33 -15.45 18.98
N GLY A 307 4.34 -14.60 18.78
CA GLY A 307 5.71 -15.05 18.51
C GLY A 307 5.78 -15.88 17.23
N SER A 308 6.22 -17.13 17.33
CA SER A 308 6.31 -18.11 16.24
C SER A 308 5.06 -18.99 16.09
N THR A 309 4.00 -18.69 16.85
CA THR A 309 2.77 -19.49 16.83
C THR A 309 1.62 -18.73 16.20
N ALA A 310 0.76 -19.45 15.49
CA ALA A 310 -0.49 -18.97 14.95
C ALA A 310 -1.62 -19.95 15.31
N VAL A 311 -2.76 -19.40 15.72
CA VAL A 311 -3.93 -20.18 16.14
C VAL A 311 -5.15 -19.68 15.39
N ILE A 312 -5.96 -20.60 14.86
CA ILE A 312 -7.24 -20.25 14.25
C ILE A 312 -8.25 -19.92 15.36
N THR A 313 -8.95 -18.81 15.19
CA THR A 313 -9.93 -18.28 16.12
C THR A 313 -11.26 -18.03 15.41
N LYS A 314 -12.28 -17.64 16.17
CA LYS A 314 -13.51 -17.14 15.56
C LYS A 314 -13.22 -15.80 14.88
N LEU A 315 -13.72 -15.61 13.65
CA LEU A 315 -13.65 -14.31 12.99
C LEU A 315 -14.22 -13.21 13.91
N PRO A 316 -13.52 -12.07 14.07
CA PRO A 316 -14.03 -10.95 14.87
C PRO A 316 -15.41 -10.48 14.39
N GLY A 317 -16.27 -10.05 15.32
CA GLY A 317 -17.57 -9.47 14.96
C GLY A 317 -17.48 -8.00 14.52
N GLU A 318 -16.48 -7.28 15.03
CA GLU A 318 -16.22 -5.86 14.78
C GLU A 318 -14.72 -5.59 14.86
N LEU A 319 -14.26 -4.55 14.18
CA LEU A 319 -12.88 -4.05 14.28
C LEU A 319 -12.83 -2.69 14.95
N ALA A 320 -11.82 -2.47 15.77
CA ALA A 320 -11.38 -1.14 16.15
C ALA A 320 -10.51 -0.54 15.02
N PHE A 321 -10.41 0.79 15.00
CA PHE A 321 -9.42 1.50 14.20
C PHE A 321 -8.04 1.35 14.87
N ASP A 322 -7.34 0.29 14.50
CA ASP A 322 -6.00 -0.10 14.96
C ASP A 322 -5.42 -1.09 13.93
N ASP A 323 -4.21 -1.57 14.19
CA ASP A 323 -3.54 -2.62 13.44
C ASP A 323 -4.36 -3.92 13.45
N ILE A 324 -4.89 -4.30 12.29
CA ILE A 324 -5.74 -5.49 12.15
C ILE A 324 -4.98 -6.78 12.48
N SER A 325 -3.65 -6.81 12.34
CA SER A 325 -2.85 -8.01 12.64
C SER A 325 -2.91 -8.40 14.13
N LYS A 326 -3.35 -7.46 14.98
CA LYS A 326 -3.57 -7.63 16.42
C LYS A 326 -5.02 -7.88 16.80
N GLN A 327 -5.91 -7.99 15.81
CA GLN A 327 -7.36 -8.15 15.98
C GLN A 327 -7.83 -9.46 15.36
N ASP A 328 -7.07 -10.55 15.57
CA ASP A 328 -7.31 -11.88 15.01
C ASP A 328 -7.40 -11.90 13.46
N LEU A 329 -6.68 -11.01 12.77
CA LEU A 329 -6.47 -11.00 11.31
C LEU A 329 -4.97 -10.97 11.00
N GLY A 330 -4.19 -11.83 11.68
CA GLY A 330 -2.73 -11.77 11.74
C GLY A 330 -2.03 -11.76 10.38
N PHE A 331 -2.43 -12.68 9.50
CA PHE A 331 -1.86 -12.78 8.15
C PHE A 331 -2.72 -12.15 7.07
N TYR A 332 -3.89 -11.58 7.42
CA TYR A 332 -4.77 -10.98 6.42
C TYR A 332 -4.11 -9.79 5.73
N SER A 333 -4.19 -9.78 4.41
CA SER A 333 -3.55 -8.73 3.59
C SER A 333 -4.35 -8.31 2.37
N GLY A 334 -5.60 -8.77 2.27
CA GLY A 334 -6.58 -8.35 1.27
C GLY A 334 -7.25 -7.02 1.62
N ASN A 335 -8.30 -6.67 0.88
CA ASN A 335 -9.07 -5.44 1.13
C ASN A 335 -10.03 -5.63 2.32
N ILE A 336 -10.23 -4.58 3.11
CA ILE A 336 -11.20 -4.56 4.22
C ILE A 336 -12.15 -3.41 4.05
N ASP A 337 -13.45 -3.68 4.16
CA ASP A 337 -14.48 -2.65 4.23
C ASP A 337 -14.85 -2.40 5.70
N TYR A 338 -14.61 -1.18 6.19
CA TYR A 338 -15.07 -0.71 7.50
C TYR A 338 -16.45 -0.05 7.33
N LEU A 339 -17.46 -0.53 8.06
CA LEU A 339 -18.88 -0.22 7.84
C LEU A 339 -19.51 0.39 9.09
N PHE A 340 -20.00 1.62 8.99
CA PHE A 340 -20.68 2.31 10.09
C PHE A 340 -21.67 3.35 9.57
N ASP A 341 -22.60 3.75 10.42
CA ASP A 341 -23.56 4.79 10.10
C ASP A 341 -23.22 6.09 10.83
N ILE A 342 -23.61 7.21 10.24
CA ILE A 342 -23.50 8.55 10.82
C ILE A 342 -24.83 9.29 10.75
N ASP A 343 -25.04 10.23 11.67
CA ASP A 343 -26.20 11.13 11.67
C ASP A 343 -25.77 12.54 11.30
N VAL A 344 -26.22 13.02 10.15
CA VAL A 344 -25.96 14.37 9.63
C VAL A 344 -27.05 15.32 10.12
N PRO A 345 -26.73 16.36 10.93
CA PRO A 345 -27.72 17.18 11.63
C PRO A 345 -28.46 18.20 10.75
N ARG A 346 -27.88 18.61 9.62
CA ARG A 346 -28.44 19.55 8.64
C ARG A 346 -27.85 19.28 7.25
N ASP A 347 -28.50 19.77 6.21
CA ASP A 347 -27.91 19.79 4.87
C ASP A 347 -26.58 20.55 4.86
N GLY A 348 -25.57 20.04 4.16
CA GLY A 348 -24.25 20.67 4.06
C GLY A 348 -23.21 19.80 3.37
N ASP A 349 -21.97 20.27 3.33
CA ASP A 349 -20.86 19.53 2.73
C ASP A 349 -20.19 18.65 3.78
N LEU A 350 -19.90 17.40 3.46
CA LEU A 350 -19.26 16.45 4.37
C LEU A 350 -17.80 16.24 4.00
N VAL A 351 -16.91 16.31 4.97
CA VAL A 351 -15.49 15.97 4.83
C VAL A 351 -15.19 14.72 5.64
N ILE A 352 -14.72 13.68 4.97
CA ILE A 352 -14.26 12.44 5.61
C ILE A 352 -12.73 12.41 5.53
N SER A 353 -12.05 12.41 6.66
CA SER A 353 -10.60 12.34 6.78
C SER A 353 -10.17 11.01 7.42
N ALA A 354 -9.18 10.36 6.82
CA ALA A 354 -8.53 9.19 7.41
C ALA A 354 -7.01 9.35 7.34
N THR A 355 -6.43 9.86 8.42
CA THR A 355 -4.97 9.91 8.62
C THR A 355 -4.48 8.62 9.29
N MET A 356 -3.20 8.27 9.14
CA MET A 356 -2.58 7.13 9.82
C MET A 356 -3.19 5.78 9.44
N PHE A 357 -3.13 5.43 8.16
CA PHE A 357 -3.45 4.10 7.65
C PHE A 357 -2.20 3.38 7.15
N ARG A 358 -2.24 2.05 7.08
CA ARG A 358 -1.16 1.20 6.57
C ARG A 358 -1.67 0.26 5.48
N CYS A 359 -2.32 0.89 4.53
CA CYS A 359 -2.71 0.35 3.24
C CYS A 359 -2.19 1.30 2.13
N PRO A 360 -2.09 0.86 0.87
CA PRO A 360 -1.74 1.73 -0.26
C PRO A 360 -2.66 2.93 -0.41
N ALA A 361 -3.95 2.74 -0.13
CA ALA A 361 -4.96 3.79 -0.11
C ALA A 361 -6.19 3.32 0.68
N ALA A 362 -7.08 4.27 0.98
CA ALA A 362 -8.44 4.01 1.38
C ALA A 362 -9.43 4.64 0.40
N ALA A 363 -10.65 4.13 0.36
CA ALA A 363 -11.75 4.68 -0.44
C ALA A 363 -12.95 4.96 0.45
N ALA A 364 -13.61 6.09 0.24
CA ALA A 364 -14.83 6.43 0.93
C ALA A 364 -16.05 6.22 0.03
N GLU A 365 -17.09 5.60 0.57
CA GLU A 365 -18.43 5.57 -0.02
C GLU A 365 -19.46 6.06 0.99
N ILE A 366 -20.47 6.78 0.50
CA ILE A 366 -21.64 7.20 1.25
C ILE A 366 -22.89 6.63 0.56
N ASP A 367 -23.75 5.95 1.30
CA ASP A 367 -24.99 5.34 0.80
C ASP A 367 -24.78 4.48 -0.47
N GLY A 368 -23.70 3.71 -0.47
CA GLY A 368 -23.32 2.81 -1.56
C GLY A 368 -22.78 3.52 -2.82
N ARG A 369 -22.47 4.82 -2.74
CA ARG A 369 -21.88 5.59 -3.84
C ARG A 369 -20.44 5.98 -3.51
N ARG A 370 -19.51 5.68 -4.41
CA ARG A 370 -18.11 6.07 -4.30
C ARG A 370 -17.98 7.59 -4.25
N ALA A 371 -17.45 8.09 -3.15
CA ALA A 371 -17.21 9.51 -2.90
C ALA A 371 -15.81 9.95 -3.34
N GLY A 372 -14.80 9.10 -3.11
CA GLY A 372 -13.43 9.44 -3.50
C GLY A 372 -12.38 8.45 -3.01
N LEU A 373 -11.12 8.80 -3.26
CA LEU A 373 -9.93 8.07 -2.80
C LEU A 373 -9.20 8.91 -1.75
N ILE A 374 -8.85 8.29 -0.64
CA ILE A 374 -7.99 8.82 0.41
C ILE A 374 -6.61 8.17 0.22
N ALA A 375 -5.73 8.85 -0.51
CA ALA A 375 -4.37 8.39 -0.79
C ALA A 375 -3.29 9.47 -0.57
N PHE A 376 -3.68 10.74 -0.71
CA PHE A 376 -2.78 11.88 -0.65
C PHE A 376 -3.23 12.86 0.43
N ALA A 377 -2.27 13.51 1.09
CA ALA A 377 -2.53 14.62 2.01
C ALA A 377 -3.44 15.67 1.34
N PRO A 378 -4.47 16.20 2.03
CA PRO A 378 -4.72 16.09 3.47
C PRO A 378 -5.40 14.79 3.95
N TYR A 379 -5.48 13.77 3.10
CA TYR A 379 -6.13 12.48 3.36
C TYR A 379 -7.63 12.63 3.59
N GLU A 380 -8.26 13.47 2.78
CA GLU A 380 -9.67 13.82 2.89
C GLU A 380 -10.42 13.56 1.58
N VAL A 381 -11.69 13.21 1.71
CA VAL A 381 -12.69 13.24 0.63
C VAL A 381 -13.78 14.23 1.02
N LYS A 382 -14.12 15.13 0.09
CA LYS A 382 -15.19 16.12 0.25
C LYS A 382 -16.41 15.69 -0.56
N ILE A 383 -17.57 15.69 0.08
CA ILE A 383 -18.84 15.26 -0.49
C ILE A 383 -19.79 16.44 -0.39
N LYS A 384 -20.26 16.92 -1.54
CA LYS A 384 -21.12 18.09 -1.59
C LYS A 384 -22.58 17.76 -1.33
N ASP A 385 -23.32 18.73 -0.80
CA ASP A 385 -24.78 18.73 -0.73
C ASP A 385 -25.39 17.48 -0.03
N VAL A 386 -24.73 16.97 1.01
CA VAL A 386 -25.24 15.85 1.82
C VAL A 386 -26.47 16.31 2.59
N LYS A 387 -27.50 15.47 2.59
CA LYS A 387 -28.79 15.80 3.24
C LYS A 387 -28.77 15.52 4.73
N LYS A 388 -29.62 16.21 5.48
CA LYS A 388 -29.90 15.84 6.86
C LYS A 388 -30.44 14.41 6.95
N GLY A 389 -29.90 13.61 7.85
CA GLY A 389 -30.40 12.27 8.13
C GLY A 389 -29.30 11.26 8.46
N ARG A 390 -29.69 9.99 8.48
CA ARG A 390 -28.77 8.87 8.68
C ARG A 390 -28.16 8.46 7.35
N HIS A 391 -26.84 8.34 7.33
CA HIS A 391 -26.07 7.91 6.17
C HIS A 391 -25.19 6.74 6.53
N SER A 392 -25.04 5.81 5.58
CA SER A 392 -24.12 4.69 5.70
C SER A 392 -22.76 5.05 5.09
N ILE A 393 -21.70 4.77 5.83
CA ILE A 393 -20.32 5.01 5.40
C ILE A 393 -19.62 3.66 5.25
N LYS A 394 -18.93 3.50 4.11
CA LYS A 394 -17.97 2.43 3.88
C LYS A 394 -16.59 3.03 3.63
N LEU A 395 -15.61 2.63 4.42
CA LEU A 395 -14.20 2.89 4.14
C LEU A 395 -13.52 1.60 3.71
N THR A 396 -13.17 1.48 2.44
CA THR A 396 -12.39 0.35 1.92
C THR A 396 -10.91 0.64 2.10
N ALA A 397 -10.22 -0.08 2.99
CA ALA A 397 -8.77 -0.11 3.06
C ALA A 397 -8.24 -1.14 2.05
N PHE A 398 -7.44 -0.71 1.08
CA PHE A 398 -6.89 -1.62 0.07
C PHE A 398 -5.72 -2.44 0.65
N GLY A 399 -5.71 -3.74 0.43
CA GLY A 399 -4.66 -4.63 0.92
C GLY A 399 -3.31 -4.40 0.24
N ASN A 400 -2.22 -4.85 0.88
CA ASN A 400 -0.85 -4.70 0.37
C ASN A 400 -0.09 -6.02 0.20
N ARG A 401 -0.71 -7.16 0.53
CA ARG A 401 -0.11 -8.51 0.42
C ARG A 401 1.09 -8.80 1.34
N MET A 402 1.55 -7.85 2.15
CA MET A 402 2.76 -8.00 2.97
C MET A 402 2.60 -9.05 4.07
N ASN A 403 1.49 -9.05 4.82
CA ASN A 403 1.31 -10.00 5.92
C ASN A 403 0.95 -11.42 5.48
N THR A 404 0.68 -11.65 4.19
CA THR A 404 0.45 -13.02 3.66
C THR A 404 1.67 -13.54 2.91
N PHE A 405 2.33 -12.71 2.08
CA PHE A 405 3.38 -13.13 1.15
C PHE A 405 4.75 -12.51 1.43
N GLY A 406 4.83 -11.53 2.32
CA GLY A 406 6.08 -10.86 2.65
C GLY A 406 7.06 -11.76 3.42
N PRO A 407 8.29 -11.30 3.63
CA PRO A 407 9.31 -12.04 4.38
C PRO A 407 9.04 -11.93 5.89
N LEU A 408 8.06 -12.67 6.40
CA LEU A 408 7.58 -12.54 7.79
C LEU A 408 8.62 -12.95 8.85
N HIS A 409 9.74 -13.54 8.45
CA HIS A 409 10.84 -13.89 9.35
C HIS A 409 12.00 -12.87 9.30
N LEU A 410 11.85 -11.77 8.56
CA LEU A 410 12.88 -10.73 8.42
C LEU A 410 12.83 -9.73 9.60
N CYS A 411 13.91 -9.67 10.38
CA CYS A 411 14.03 -8.72 11.51
C CYS A 411 14.47 -7.30 11.09
N ASP A 412 14.75 -7.05 9.82
CA ASP A 412 15.10 -5.72 9.30
C ASP A 412 13.85 -4.96 8.81
N VAL A 413 13.07 -4.46 9.76
CA VAL A 413 11.80 -3.74 9.53
C VAL A 413 11.97 -2.40 8.81
N HIS A 414 13.21 -1.93 8.60
CA HIS A 414 13.49 -0.68 7.88
C HIS A 414 13.88 -0.90 6.42
N ARG A 415 13.99 -2.16 5.99
CA ARG A 415 14.36 -2.50 4.62
C ARG A 415 13.22 -2.13 3.66
N ARG A 416 13.43 -1.06 2.88
CA ARG A 416 12.43 -0.50 1.95
C ARG A 416 12.27 -1.29 0.64
N SER A 417 13.20 -2.19 0.33
CA SER A 417 13.20 -2.98 -0.91
C SER A 417 13.35 -4.45 -0.61
N GLN A 418 12.40 -5.25 -1.11
CA GLN A 418 12.47 -6.70 -1.00
C GLN A 418 13.23 -7.31 -2.18
N SER A 419 14.01 -8.35 -1.91
CA SER A 419 14.69 -9.17 -2.93
C SER A 419 14.56 -10.65 -2.55
N PRO A 420 14.90 -11.61 -3.42
CA PRO A 420 14.82 -13.04 -3.09
C PRO A 420 15.53 -13.42 -1.78
N ASN A 421 16.58 -12.67 -1.41
CA ASN A 421 17.32 -12.86 -0.17
C ASN A 421 16.56 -12.37 1.08
N SER A 422 15.46 -11.63 0.95
CA SER A 422 14.65 -11.20 2.09
C SER A 422 13.99 -12.37 2.83
N TRP A 423 13.63 -13.45 2.13
CA TRP A 423 13.06 -14.66 2.73
C TRP A 423 14.12 -15.67 3.20
N ARG A 424 15.40 -15.38 2.97
CA ARG A 424 16.53 -16.29 3.25
C ARG A 424 17.55 -15.66 4.19
N THR A 425 17.10 -14.78 5.09
CA THR A 425 17.99 -14.17 6.07
C THR A 425 18.41 -15.14 7.15
N GLU A 426 19.53 -14.83 7.80
CA GLU A 426 20.11 -15.63 8.87
C GLU A 426 20.60 -14.73 10.02
N GLY A 427 20.93 -15.35 11.15
CA GLY A 427 21.48 -14.68 12.32
C GLY A 427 20.56 -13.57 12.84
N ALA A 428 21.13 -12.39 13.14
CA ALA A 428 20.38 -11.27 13.69
C ALA A 428 19.28 -10.69 12.77
N ARG A 429 19.27 -11.06 11.47
CA ARG A 429 18.26 -10.61 10.50
C ARG A 429 17.09 -11.56 10.36
N TRP A 430 17.06 -12.63 11.13
CA TRP A 430 16.05 -13.67 11.04
C TRP A 430 15.48 -14.01 12.42
N SER A 431 14.23 -14.44 12.44
CA SER A 431 13.54 -14.97 13.61
C SER A 431 12.59 -16.09 13.21
N TYR A 432 12.27 -17.00 14.13
CA TYR A 432 11.10 -17.87 13.98
C TYR A 432 9.80 -17.13 14.30
N GLU A 433 9.89 -16.06 15.10
CA GLU A 433 8.73 -15.23 15.41
C GLU A 433 8.33 -14.40 14.19
N TYR A 434 7.04 -14.41 13.87
CA TYR A 434 6.50 -13.61 12.77
C TYR A 434 6.68 -12.11 13.03
N LYS A 435 7.06 -11.39 11.98
CA LYS A 435 7.19 -9.93 11.88
C LYS A 435 6.15 -9.43 10.89
N THR A 436 4.93 -9.23 11.39
CA THR A 436 3.87 -8.60 10.62
C THR A 436 4.10 -7.09 10.53
N ASP A 437 3.74 -6.51 9.39
CA ASP A 437 3.64 -5.06 9.23
C ASP A 437 2.29 -4.59 9.78
N PRO A 438 2.22 -3.41 10.43
CA PRO A 438 0.94 -2.82 10.77
C PRO A 438 0.07 -2.66 9.52
N ASN A 439 -1.22 -2.99 9.61
CA ASN A 439 -2.13 -2.98 8.46
C ASN A 439 -3.52 -2.41 8.84
N GLY A 440 -4.23 -1.82 7.87
CA GLY A 440 -5.56 -1.24 8.04
C GLY A 440 -5.56 0.26 8.42
N ILE A 441 -6.69 0.75 8.90
CA ILE A 441 -6.86 2.15 9.36
C ILE A 441 -6.53 2.22 10.85
N LEU A 442 -5.37 2.79 11.21
CA LEU A 442 -4.82 2.72 12.58
C LEU A 442 -5.32 3.83 13.50
N LYS A 443 -5.92 4.87 12.92
CA LYS A 443 -6.54 5.97 13.66
C LYS A 443 -7.97 6.14 13.18
N ARG A 444 -8.88 6.33 14.12
CA ARG A 444 -10.29 6.61 13.82
C ARG A 444 -10.43 7.77 12.83
N PRO A 445 -11.23 7.61 11.75
CA PRO A 445 -11.55 8.68 10.83
C PRO A 445 -12.21 9.87 11.53
N GLU A 446 -11.97 11.05 10.99
CA GLU A 446 -12.63 12.28 11.41
C GLU A 446 -13.64 12.68 10.34
N ILE A 447 -14.88 12.93 10.75
CA ILE A 447 -15.94 13.35 9.84
C ILE A 447 -16.45 14.71 10.29
N ARG A 448 -16.47 15.68 9.38
CA ARG A 448 -16.90 17.05 9.64
C ARG A 448 -17.96 17.47 8.65
N LEU A 449 -19.04 18.08 9.14
CA LEU A 449 -20.00 18.80 8.32
C LEU A 449 -19.60 20.28 8.27
N ILE A 450 -19.38 20.81 7.07
CA ILE A 450 -18.98 22.20 6.80
C ILE A 450 -20.08 22.97 6.08
#